data_AF-A0A6J6MQI3-F1
#
_entry.id   AF-A0A6J6MQI3-F1
#
_cell.length_a   1.000
_cell.length_b   1.000
_cell.length_c   1.000
_cell.angle_alpha   90.00
_cell.angle_beta   90.00
_cell.angle_gamma   90.00
#
_symmetry.space_group_name_H-M   'P 1'
#
loop_
_entity.id
_entity.type
_entity.pdbx_description
1 polymer ?
#
loop_
_entity_poly.entity_id
_entity_poly.type
_entity_poly.pdbx_seq_one_letter_code
_entity_poly.pdbx_strand_id
1 'polypeptide(L)'
;MRGYNLRLPLDLLVVASANPEDYTNRGRIITPLKDRFGAEIRTHYPLLLDDEIDLIRQEANVQAVIPDHMYDVVARFTTEVRTSSSIDQRSGVSARFAIACTEALSGAALRRAAITGEKDPVARIGDLMGVVPTLRGKVEFDVSEEGREQELLIHLARKATAETWRQLLGGNDIRPVLTSLVEWFDEGNTLQTGDVTPGASLLGELGQFEGLGKLMQTVEPELAESSGLAAACVEFAIEGLWLTRRIDKDAVDGVIRYGAS
;
A
#
# COMPACT_ATOMS: atom_id res chain seq x y z
N MET A 1 16.50 -38.90 -45.05
CA MET A 1 15.28 -39.49 -44.46
C MET A 1 14.06 -38.78 -45.04
N ARG A 2 13.06 -39.50 -45.55
CA ARG A 2 11.79 -38.90 -46.00
C ARG A 2 10.93 -38.64 -44.76
N GLY A 3 10.50 -37.40 -44.54
CA GLY A 3 9.61 -37.05 -43.44
C GLY A 3 8.23 -37.66 -43.65
N TYR A 4 7.69 -38.33 -42.64
CA TYR A 4 6.31 -38.81 -42.63
C TYR A 4 5.40 -37.72 -42.07
N ASN A 5 4.31 -37.40 -42.78
CA ASN A 5 3.26 -36.54 -42.23
C ASN A 5 2.39 -37.36 -41.27
N LEU A 6 2.47 -37.06 -39.99
CA LEU A 6 1.61 -37.62 -38.95
C LEU A 6 0.43 -36.68 -38.70
N ARG A 7 -0.79 -37.23 -38.74
CA ARG A 7 -2.01 -36.55 -38.24
C ARG A 7 -2.44 -37.26 -36.96
N LEU A 8 -2.42 -36.53 -35.86
CA LEU A 8 -2.86 -37.01 -34.56
C LEU A 8 -4.22 -36.39 -34.21
N PRO A 9 -5.22 -37.18 -33.77
CA PRO A 9 -6.45 -36.63 -33.21
C PRO A 9 -6.14 -36.07 -31.82
N LEU A 10 -6.00 -34.75 -31.72
CA LEU A 10 -5.74 -34.06 -30.46
C LEU A 10 -7.04 -33.43 -29.95
N ASP A 11 -7.34 -33.64 -28.67
CA ASP A 11 -8.39 -32.93 -27.93
C ASP A 11 -7.71 -31.85 -27.07
N LEU A 12 -7.74 -30.61 -27.54
CA LEU A 12 -6.99 -29.49 -26.96
C LEU A 12 -7.90 -28.31 -26.65
N LEU A 13 -7.75 -27.76 -25.45
CA LEU A 13 -8.22 -26.43 -25.10
C LEU A 13 -7.05 -25.44 -25.24
N VAL A 14 -7.25 -24.40 -26.04
CA VAL A 14 -6.26 -23.32 -26.19
C VAL A 14 -6.77 -22.07 -25.49
N VAL A 15 -6.00 -21.59 -24.50
CA VAL A 15 -6.22 -20.30 -23.86
C VAL A 15 -5.06 -19.39 -24.25
N ALA A 16 -5.38 -18.19 -24.72
CA ALA A 16 -4.41 -17.16 -25.09
C ALA A 16 -4.79 -15.84 -24.42
N SER A 17 -3.81 -15.13 -23.87
CA SER A 17 -3.95 -13.78 -23.35
C SER A 17 -3.06 -12.85 -24.15
N ALA A 18 -3.52 -11.62 -24.38
CA ALA A 18 -2.72 -10.57 -24.96
C ALA A 18 -3.20 -9.22 -24.43
N ASN A 19 -2.30 -8.23 -24.40
CA ASN A 19 -2.67 -6.87 -24.08
C ASN A 19 -3.28 -6.21 -25.33
N PRO A 20 -4.43 -5.51 -25.28
CA PRO A 20 -5.08 -4.97 -26.47
C PRO A 20 -4.19 -4.06 -27.33
N GLU A 21 -3.25 -3.33 -26.74
CA GLU A 21 -2.26 -2.54 -27.48
C GLU A 21 -1.27 -3.38 -28.30
N ASP A 22 -1.01 -4.63 -27.89
CA ASP A 22 -0.05 -5.54 -28.53
C ASP A 22 -0.67 -6.33 -29.69
N TYR A 23 -1.99 -6.23 -29.90
CA TYR A 23 -2.71 -7.07 -30.86
C TYR A 23 -2.19 -6.92 -32.30
N THR A 24 -2.02 -5.68 -32.76
CA THR A 24 -1.45 -5.23 -34.05
C THR A 24 -1.33 -3.70 -34.04
N ASN A 25 -0.74 -3.06 -35.05
CA ASN A 25 -0.83 -1.60 -35.27
C ASN A 25 -2.29 -1.05 -35.34
N ARG A 26 -3.30 -1.93 -35.36
CA ARG A 26 -4.74 -1.59 -35.37
C ARG A 26 -5.46 -1.98 -34.07
N GLY A 27 -4.76 -2.48 -33.05
CA GLY A 27 -5.31 -2.85 -31.74
C GLY A 27 -6.39 -3.95 -31.80
N ARG A 28 -6.34 -4.81 -32.82
CA ARG A 28 -7.33 -5.88 -33.05
C ARG A 28 -6.63 -7.17 -33.49
N ILE A 29 -7.07 -8.30 -32.93
CA ILE A 29 -6.69 -9.64 -33.39
C ILE A 29 -7.14 -9.78 -34.85
N ILE A 30 -6.27 -10.34 -35.70
CA ILE A 30 -6.60 -10.58 -37.11
C ILE A 30 -7.80 -11.54 -37.22
N THR A 31 -8.74 -11.23 -38.11
CA THR A 31 -9.99 -11.99 -38.29
C THR A 31 -9.79 -13.51 -38.40
N PRO A 32 -8.79 -14.04 -39.15
CA PRO A 32 -8.59 -15.49 -39.27
C PRO A 32 -8.25 -16.21 -37.96
N LEU A 33 -7.71 -15.49 -36.96
CA LEU A 33 -7.40 -16.03 -35.64
C LEU A 33 -8.60 -15.84 -34.70
N LYS A 34 -9.26 -14.66 -34.78
CA LYS A 34 -10.47 -14.36 -34.02
C LYS A 34 -11.57 -15.39 -34.27
N ASP A 35 -11.78 -15.79 -35.53
CA ASP A 35 -12.81 -16.77 -35.92
C ASP A 35 -12.51 -18.19 -35.41
N ARG A 36 -11.31 -18.45 -34.88
CA ARG A 36 -10.91 -19.75 -34.31
C ARG A 36 -11.07 -19.84 -32.80
N PHE A 37 -11.34 -18.73 -32.12
CA PHE A 37 -11.61 -18.72 -30.68
C PHE A 37 -13.13 -18.69 -30.44
N GLY A 38 -13.63 -19.63 -29.63
CA GLY A 38 -15.05 -19.72 -29.28
C GLY A 38 -15.53 -18.68 -28.26
N ALA A 39 -14.61 -18.01 -27.57
CA ALA A 39 -14.91 -16.97 -26.59
C ALA A 39 -13.81 -15.90 -26.59
N GLU A 40 -14.21 -14.64 -26.37
CA GLU A 40 -13.34 -13.50 -26.10
C GLU A 40 -13.72 -12.94 -24.74
N ILE A 41 -12.81 -12.99 -23.77
CA ILE A 41 -13.01 -12.45 -22.42
C ILE A 41 -12.17 -11.20 -22.30
N ARG A 42 -12.81 -10.09 -21.92
CA ARG A 42 -12.10 -8.86 -21.55
C ARG A 42 -11.96 -8.82 -20.04
N THR A 43 -10.74 -8.82 -19.58
CA THR A 43 -10.41 -8.68 -18.16
C THR A 43 -10.31 -7.22 -17.77
N HIS A 44 -10.50 -6.94 -16.49
CA HIS A 44 -10.24 -5.65 -15.88
C HIS A 44 -9.59 -5.88 -14.52
N TYR A 45 -8.91 -4.86 -13.99
CA TYR A 45 -8.46 -4.87 -12.60
C TYR A 45 -9.66 -4.78 -11.64
N PRO A 46 -9.49 -5.17 -10.36
CA PRO A 46 -10.54 -5.05 -9.35
C PRO A 46 -11.18 -3.65 -9.34
N LEU A 47 -12.50 -3.61 -9.25
CA LEU A 47 -13.29 -2.37 -9.24
C LEU A 47 -13.64 -1.95 -7.81
N LEU A 48 -13.77 -2.93 -6.92
CA LEU A 48 -14.06 -2.73 -5.51
C LEU A 48 -12.75 -2.78 -4.72
N LEU A 49 -12.68 -1.98 -3.66
CA LEU A 49 -11.50 -1.95 -2.79
C LEU A 49 -11.29 -3.31 -2.12
N ASP A 50 -12.36 -3.95 -1.66
CA ASP A 50 -12.34 -5.25 -0.99
C ASP A 50 -11.77 -6.35 -1.91
N ASP A 51 -12.15 -6.35 -3.19
CA ASP A 51 -11.60 -7.28 -4.20
C ASP A 51 -10.08 -7.07 -4.39
N GLU A 52 -9.60 -5.82 -4.34
CA GLU A 52 -8.16 -5.53 -4.42
C GLU A 52 -7.44 -6.01 -3.16
N ILE A 53 -8.03 -5.80 -1.97
CA ILE A 53 -7.48 -6.27 -0.70
C ILE A 53 -7.38 -7.80 -0.67
N ASP A 54 -8.45 -8.49 -1.09
CA ASP A 54 -8.49 -9.95 -1.17
C ASP A 54 -7.43 -10.48 -2.13
N LEU A 55 -7.26 -9.84 -3.29
CA LEU A 55 -6.18 -10.16 -4.23
C LEU A 55 -4.81 -10.00 -3.58
N ILE A 56 -4.54 -8.88 -2.92
CA ILE A 56 -3.24 -8.61 -2.28
C ILE A 56 -2.98 -9.66 -1.20
N ARG A 57 -3.97 -9.97 -0.35
CA ARG A 57 -3.86 -11.00 0.71
C ARG A 57 -3.61 -12.38 0.14
N GLN A 58 -4.23 -12.72 -0.99
CA GLN A 58 -4.06 -14.01 -1.65
C GLN A 58 -2.66 -14.15 -2.28
N GLU A 59 -2.17 -13.10 -2.94
CA GLU A 59 -1.01 -13.19 -3.85
C GLU A 59 0.31 -12.72 -3.22
N ALA A 60 0.28 -11.84 -2.22
CA ALA A 60 1.51 -11.32 -1.62
C ALA A 60 2.14 -12.33 -0.66
N ASN A 61 3.44 -12.61 -0.85
CA ASN A 61 4.19 -13.46 0.07
C ASN A 61 4.76 -12.63 1.22
N VAL A 62 3.98 -12.52 2.30
CA VAL A 62 4.37 -11.77 3.50
C VAL A 62 4.99 -12.69 4.57
N GLN A 63 5.96 -12.15 5.28
CA GLN A 63 6.70 -12.82 6.36
C GLN A 63 6.66 -12.01 7.68
N ALA A 64 6.00 -10.85 7.66
CA ALA A 64 5.69 -10.00 8.79
C ALA A 64 4.18 -9.76 8.84
N VAL A 65 3.68 -9.30 10.00
CA VAL A 65 2.29 -8.89 10.14
C VAL A 65 2.08 -7.59 9.36
N ILE A 66 1.15 -7.60 8.42
CA ILE A 66 0.62 -6.42 7.76
C ILE A 66 -0.75 -6.14 8.39
N PRO A 67 -0.92 -5.03 9.15
CA PRO A 67 -2.22 -4.66 9.70
C PRO A 67 -3.26 -4.38 8.60
N ASP A 68 -4.55 -4.50 8.92
CA ASP A 68 -5.63 -4.32 7.94
C ASP A 68 -5.66 -2.90 7.37
N HIS A 69 -5.43 -1.87 8.20
CA HIS A 69 -5.34 -0.49 7.69
C HIS A 69 -4.20 -0.31 6.69
N MET A 70 -3.13 -1.12 6.75
CA MET A 70 -2.06 -1.06 5.76
C MET A 70 -2.47 -1.70 4.44
N TYR A 71 -3.27 -2.77 4.45
CA TYR A 71 -3.87 -3.32 3.23
C TYR A 71 -4.80 -2.29 2.56
N ASP A 72 -5.63 -1.60 3.34
CA ASP A 72 -6.48 -0.52 2.85
C ASP A 72 -5.67 0.60 2.19
N VAL A 73 -4.58 1.04 2.84
CA VAL A 73 -3.68 2.07 2.30
C VAL A 73 -3.07 1.60 0.98
N VAL A 74 -2.57 0.37 0.89
CA VAL A 74 -1.95 -0.16 -0.34
C VAL A 74 -2.98 -0.29 -1.48
N ALA A 75 -4.18 -0.78 -1.19
CA ALA A 75 -5.25 -0.92 -2.18
C ALA A 75 -5.71 0.45 -2.71
N ARG A 76 -5.87 1.43 -1.82
CA ARG A 76 -6.18 2.83 -2.17
C ARG A 76 -5.05 3.48 -2.95
N PHE A 77 -3.81 3.27 -2.53
CA PHE A 77 -2.64 3.78 -3.24
C PHE A 77 -2.57 3.22 -4.66
N THR A 78 -2.83 1.93 -4.83
CA THR A 78 -2.87 1.30 -6.16
C THR A 78 -3.97 1.92 -7.03
N THR A 79 -5.13 2.21 -6.46
CA THR A 79 -6.23 2.90 -7.16
C THR A 79 -5.86 4.33 -7.56
N GLU A 80 -5.21 5.07 -6.67
CA GLU A 80 -4.70 6.42 -6.92
C GLU A 80 -3.68 6.44 -8.06
N VAL A 81 -2.75 5.47 -8.09
CA VAL A 81 -1.78 5.35 -9.19
C VAL A 81 -2.48 4.97 -10.50
N ARG A 82 -3.41 4.00 -10.49
CA ARG A 82 -4.17 3.60 -11.69
C ARG A 82 -4.94 4.75 -12.33
N THR A 83 -5.55 5.60 -11.51
CA THR A 83 -6.45 6.67 -11.97
C THR A 83 -5.76 8.01 -12.20
N SER A 84 -4.47 8.12 -11.85
CA SER A 84 -3.70 9.34 -12.01
C SER A 84 -3.41 9.64 -13.48
N SER A 85 -3.66 10.90 -13.89
CA SER A 85 -3.32 11.40 -15.23
C SER A 85 -1.82 11.47 -15.49
N SER A 86 -1.01 11.38 -14.44
CA SER A 86 0.45 11.41 -14.48
C SER A 86 1.07 10.04 -14.78
N ILE A 87 0.24 9.00 -14.90
CA ILE A 87 0.64 7.63 -15.26
C ILE A 87 0.24 7.34 -16.71
N ASP A 88 1.08 6.61 -17.44
CA ASP A 88 0.74 6.15 -18.79
C ASP A 88 -0.41 5.14 -18.73
N GLN A 89 -1.60 5.62 -19.06
CA GLN A 89 -2.84 4.85 -19.07
C GLN A 89 -2.84 3.75 -20.12
N ARG A 90 -1.94 3.77 -21.10
CA ARG A 90 -1.79 2.67 -22.06
C ARG A 90 -1.15 1.46 -21.40
N SER A 91 -0.05 1.68 -20.69
CA SER A 91 0.67 0.63 -19.95
C SER A 91 -0.11 0.15 -18.73
N GLY A 92 -0.87 1.05 -18.10
CA GLY A 92 -1.68 0.76 -16.91
C GLY A 92 -0.85 0.34 -15.69
N VAL A 93 -1.52 -0.04 -14.60
CA VAL A 93 -0.86 -0.47 -13.36
C VAL A 93 -1.40 -1.82 -12.93
N SER A 94 -0.55 -2.83 -13.04
CA SER A 94 -0.91 -4.21 -12.70
C SER A 94 -1.03 -4.45 -11.20
N ALA A 95 -1.71 -5.55 -10.84
CA ALA A 95 -1.73 -6.05 -9.46
C ALA A 95 -0.34 -6.27 -8.85
N ARG A 96 0.71 -6.46 -9.67
CA ARG A 96 2.10 -6.57 -9.19
C ARG A 96 2.60 -5.33 -8.47
N PHE A 97 2.00 -4.15 -8.73
CA PHE A 97 2.30 -2.94 -7.98
C PHE A 97 1.92 -3.09 -6.51
N ALA A 98 0.67 -3.48 -6.25
CA ALA A 98 0.14 -3.67 -4.91
C ALA A 98 0.85 -4.83 -4.18
N ILE A 99 1.04 -5.96 -4.87
CA ILE A 99 1.76 -7.13 -4.34
C ILE A 99 3.18 -6.74 -3.92
N ALA A 100 3.94 -6.08 -4.81
CA ALA A 100 5.29 -5.65 -4.51
C ALA A 100 5.35 -4.62 -3.37
N CYS A 101 4.35 -3.74 -3.26
CA CYS A 101 4.25 -2.79 -2.15
C CYS A 101 4.08 -3.52 -0.82
N THR A 102 3.15 -4.47 -0.74
CA THR A 102 2.90 -5.27 0.46
C THR A 102 4.09 -6.15 0.85
N GLU A 103 4.75 -6.79 -0.12
CA GLU A 103 5.96 -7.58 0.13
C GLU A 103 7.11 -6.70 0.63
N ALA A 104 7.27 -5.50 0.07
CA ALA A 104 8.28 -4.55 0.51
C ALA A 104 7.98 -3.99 1.91
N LEU A 105 6.72 -3.75 2.26
CA LEU A 105 6.30 -3.41 3.62
C LEU A 105 6.64 -4.54 4.59
N SER A 106 6.37 -5.80 4.21
CA SER A 106 6.77 -6.96 5.00
C SER A 106 8.29 -7.02 5.19
N GLY A 107 9.07 -6.74 4.14
CA GLY A 107 10.52 -6.66 4.19
C GLY A 107 11.03 -5.53 5.08
N ALA A 108 10.40 -4.36 5.05
CA ALA A 108 10.74 -3.22 5.89
C ALA A 108 10.50 -3.53 7.38
N ALA A 109 9.35 -4.12 7.71
CA ALA A 109 9.03 -4.58 9.06
C ALA A 109 10.02 -5.63 9.57
N LEU A 110 10.36 -6.63 8.73
CA LEU A 110 11.37 -7.65 9.05
C LEU A 110 12.76 -7.03 9.27
N ARG A 111 13.16 -6.10 8.41
CA ARG A 111 14.44 -5.42 8.51
C ARG A 111 14.53 -4.65 9.82
N ARG A 112 13.49 -3.88 10.17
CA ARG A 112 13.43 -3.18 11.45
C ARG A 112 13.60 -4.18 12.59
N ALA A 113 12.77 -5.22 12.65
CA ALA A 113 12.81 -6.21 13.71
C ALA A 113 14.18 -6.90 13.85
N ALA A 114 14.83 -7.23 12.73
CA ALA A 114 16.16 -7.82 12.73
C ALA A 114 17.25 -6.88 13.29
N ILE A 115 17.11 -5.57 13.08
CA ILE A 115 18.05 -4.55 13.59
C ILE A 115 17.77 -4.23 15.06
N THR A 116 16.49 -4.12 15.44
CA THR A 116 16.05 -3.69 16.77
C THR A 116 15.97 -4.83 17.78
N GLY A 117 15.92 -6.08 17.32
CA GLY A 117 15.68 -7.26 18.14
C GLY A 117 14.21 -7.47 18.51
N GLU A 118 13.27 -6.78 17.85
CA GLU A 118 11.84 -7.04 18.03
C GLU A 118 11.47 -8.43 17.51
N LYS A 119 10.64 -9.16 18.26
CA LYS A 119 10.29 -10.55 17.95
C LYS A 119 9.19 -10.65 16.90
N ASP A 120 8.22 -9.75 16.97
CA ASP A 120 7.02 -9.76 16.13
C ASP A 120 7.09 -8.56 15.17
N PRO A 121 7.55 -8.77 13.92
CA PRO A 121 7.63 -7.70 12.93
C PRO A 121 6.22 -7.31 12.50
N VAL A 122 5.86 -6.05 12.73
CA VAL A 122 4.58 -5.45 12.29
C VAL A 122 4.89 -4.25 11.40
N ALA A 123 4.30 -4.21 10.20
CA ALA A 123 4.42 -3.06 9.30
C ALA A 123 3.71 -1.83 9.86
N ARG A 124 4.30 -0.66 9.63
CA ARG A 124 3.79 0.64 10.08
C ARG A 124 3.69 1.60 8.91
N ILE A 125 2.91 2.68 9.09
CA ILE A 125 2.74 3.67 8.02
C ILE A 125 4.07 4.34 7.63
N GLY A 126 5.02 4.51 8.56
CA GLY A 126 6.35 5.03 8.25
C GLY A 126 7.14 4.15 7.28
N ASP A 127 6.92 2.83 7.29
CA ASP A 127 7.57 1.90 6.36
C ASP A 127 7.20 2.20 4.90
N LEU A 128 5.98 2.67 4.66
CA LEU A 128 5.49 2.96 3.32
C LEU A 128 6.36 4.00 2.60
N MET A 129 6.85 5.01 3.33
CA MET A 129 7.68 6.07 2.76
C MET A 129 9.03 5.54 2.27
N GLY A 130 9.59 4.54 2.95
CA GLY A 130 10.81 3.84 2.50
C GLY A 130 10.54 2.86 1.35
N VAL A 131 9.32 2.32 1.25
CA VAL A 131 8.91 1.37 0.21
C VAL A 131 8.59 2.06 -1.11
N VAL A 132 7.94 3.22 -1.10
CA VAL A 132 7.45 3.92 -2.30
C VAL A 132 8.50 4.06 -3.42
N PRO A 133 9.77 4.46 -3.15
CA PRO A 133 10.78 4.59 -4.20
C PRO A 133 11.06 3.27 -4.95
N THR A 134 10.90 2.12 -4.29
CA THR A 134 11.13 0.79 -4.89
C THR A 134 10.07 0.43 -5.95
N LEU A 135 8.91 1.10 -5.91
CA LEU A 135 7.78 0.83 -6.79
C LEU A 135 7.86 1.60 -8.12
N ARG A 136 8.80 2.54 -8.26
CA ARG A 136 8.94 3.34 -9.49
C ARG A 136 9.04 2.46 -10.74
N GLY A 137 9.80 1.37 -10.69
CA GLY A 137 9.95 0.44 -11.82
C GLY A 137 8.74 -0.46 -12.09
N LYS A 138 7.63 -0.27 -11.38
CA LYS A 138 6.36 -0.99 -11.57
C LYS A 138 5.30 -0.13 -12.27
N VAL A 139 5.65 1.09 -12.64
CA VAL A 139 4.73 2.09 -13.21
C VAL A 139 5.43 2.81 -14.34
N GLU A 140 4.74 2.96 -15.47
CA GLU A 140 5.16 3.83 -16.57
C GLU A 140 4.52 5.20 -16.39
N PHE A 141 5.32 6.25 -16.41
CA PHE A 141 4.88 7.63 -16.17
C PHE A 141 4.58 8.34 -17.48
N ASP A 142 3.69 9.32 -17.43
CA ASP A 142 3.52 10.23 -18.57
C ASP A 142 4.82 11.02 -18.82
N VAL A 143 5.11 11.33 -20.08
CA VAL A 143 6.34 12.05 -20.49
C VAL A 143 6.46 13.41 -19.79
N SER A 144 5.35 14.03 -19.40
CA SER A 144 5.34 15.30 -18.66
C SER A 144 5.86 15.22 -17.21
N GLU A 145 6.03 14.01 -16.67
CA GLU A 145 6.43 13.76 -15.28
C GLU A 145 7.89 13.35 -15.12
N GLU A 146 8.69 13.43 -16.19
CA GLU A 146 10.11 13.10 -16.17
C GLU A 146 10.85 13.86 -15.05
N GLY A 147 11.49 13.12 -14.15
CA GLY A 147 12.23 13.65 -13.00
C GLY A 147 11.40 13.96 -11.75
N ARG A 148 10.07 13.76 -11.78
CA ARG A 148 9.16 13.97 -10.64
C ARG A 148 8.44 12.69 -10.20
N GLU A 149 8.83 11.54 -10.74
CA GLU A 149 8.14 10.26 -10.57
C GLU A 149 8.05 9.85 -9.10
N GLN A 150 9.15 10.02 -8.36
CA GLN A 150 9.20 9.66 -6.94
C GLN A 150 8.31 10.58 -6.10
N GLU A 151 8.36 11.89 -6.34
CA GLU A 151 7.55 12.88 -5.61
C GLU A 151 6.06 12.64 -5.85
N LEU A 152 5.69 12.31 -7.09
CA LEU A 152 4.33 11.94 -7.45
C LEU A 152 3.86 10.69 -6.70
N LEU A 153 4.64 9.60 -6.71
CA LEU A 153 4.25 8.38 -5.99
C LEU A 153 4.13 8.64 -4.48
N ILE A 154 5.02 9.44 -3.89
CA ILE A 154 4.92 9.86 -2.49
C ILE A 154 3.64 10.66 -2.24
N HIS A 155 3.29 11.58 -3.14
CA HIS A 155 2.06 12.35 -3.03
C HIS A 155 0.81 11.46 -3.07
N LEU A 156 0.76 10.51 -4.03
CA LEU A 156 -0.35 9.56 -4.16
C LEU A 156 -0.44 8.62 -2.94
N ALA A 157 0.69 8.16 -2.41
CA ALA A 157 0.72 7.37 -1.18
C ALA A 157 0.15 8.16 0.01
N ARG A 158 0.57 9.42 0.19
CA ARG A 158 0.03 10.31 1.23
C ARG A 158 -1.47 10.54 1.07
N LYS A 159 -1.95 10.69 -0.16
CA LYS A 159 -3.39 10.84 -0.44
C LYS A 159 -4.16 9.60 -0.02
N ALA A 160 -3.67 8.41 -0.37
CA ALA A 160 -4.25 7.13 0.03
C ALA A 160 -4.24 6.94 1.56
N THR A 161 -3.14 7.29 2.23
CA THR A 161 -3.05 7.30 3.70
C THR A 161 -4.09 8.21 4.32
N ALA A 162 -4.20 9.45 3.85
CA ALA A 162 -5.16 10.42 4.38
C ALA A 162 -6.62 9.99 4.16
N GLU A 163 -6.91 9.29 3.06
CA GLU A 163 -8.25 8.76 2.80
C GLU A 163 -8.60 7.57 3.70
N THR A 164 -7.67 6.63 3.86
CA THR A 164 -7.82 5.51 4.78
C THR A 164 -8.03 6.02 6.21
N TRP A 165 -7.21 6.98 6.62
CA TRP A 165 -7.33 7.61 7.94
C TRP A 165 -8.69 8.29 8.12
N ARG A 166 -9.20 9.02 7.11
CA ARG A 166 -10.53 9.64 7.20
C ARG A 166 -11.65 8.62 7.31
N GLN A 167 -11.53 7.46 6.65
CA GLN A 167 -12.53 6.40 6.78
C GLN A 167 -12.51 5.75 8.16
N LEU A 168 -11.35 5.36 8.66
CA LEU A 168 -11.22 4.63 9.93
C LEU A 168 -11.36 5.56 11.14
N LEU A 169 -10.75 6.74 11.07
CA LEU A 169 -10.56 7.66 12.20
C LEU A 169 -11.32 8.98 12.09
N GLY A 170 -12.13 9.18 11.03
CA GLY A 170 -12.97 10.38 10.86
C GLY A 170 -14.27 10.37 11.67
N GLY A 171 -14.59 9.27 12.34
CA GLY A 171 -15.82 9.09 13.12
C GLY A 171 -15.88 9.94 14.41
N ASN A 172 -17.08 10.28 14.86
CA ASN A 172 -17.26 11.07 16.09
C ASN A 172 -16.87 10.32 17.38
N ASP A 173 -16.94 8.98 17.38
CA ASP A 173 -16.66 8.14 18.54
C ASP A 173 -15.16 8.13 18.92
N ILE A 174 -14.27 8.15 17.93
CA ILE A 174 -12.81 8.18 18.15
C ILE A 174 -12.25 9.60 18.29
N ARG A 175 -13.05 10.63 17.94
CA ARG A 175 -12.64 12.04 18.01
C ARG A 175 -12.06 12.45 19.38
N PRO A 176 -12.62 12.07 20.54
CA PRO A 176 -12.04 12.43 21.84
C PRO A 176 -10.59 11.93 21.99
N VAL A 177 -10.31 10.70 21.56
CA VAL A 177 -8.96 10.12 21.60
C VAL A 177 -7.99 10.93 20.72
N LEU A 178 -8.41 11.29 19.50
CA LEU A 178 -7.61 12.11 18.60
C LEU A 178 -7.38 13.53 19.14
N THR A 179 -8.39 14.13 19.78
CA THR A 179 -8.25 15.44 20.44
C THR A 179 -7.23 15.37 21.57
N SER A 180 -7.31 14.36 22.45
CA SER A 180 -6.32 14.19 23.52
C SER A 180 -4.91 13.96 23.00
N LEU A 181 -4.76 13.32 21.83
CA LEU A 181 -3.45 13.18 21.19
C LEU A 181 -2.90 14.52 20.68
N VAL A 182 -3.76 15.38 20.12
CA VAL A 182 -3.37 16.75 19.73
C VAL A 182 -3.00 17.59 20.95
N GLU A 183 -3.83 17.55 22.01
CA GLU A 183 -3.55 18.25 23.28
C GLU A 183 -2.22 17.81 23.89
N TRP A 184 -1.91 16.51 23.83
CA TRP A 184 -0.61 15.98 24.26
C TRP A 184 0.55 16.61 23.49
N PHE A 185 0.43 16.85 22.18
CA PHE A 185 1.45 17.59 21.42
C PHE A 185 1.49 19.08 21.80
N ASP A 186 0.33 19.72 21.99
CA ASP A 186 0.22 21.14 22.38
C ASP A 186 0.87 21.44 23.75
N GLU A 187 0.99 20.44 24.63
CA GLU A 187 1.74 20.51 25.89
C GLU A 187 3.28 20.54 25.70
N GLY A 188 3.77 20.49 24.45
CA GLY A 188 5.18 20.55 24.09
C GLY A 188 5.85 19.18 23.99
N ASN A 189 5.09 18.09 24.08
CA ASN A 189 5.60 16.76 23.85
C ASN A 189 5.91 16.55 22.35
N THR A 190 6.86 15.67 22.05
CA THR A 190 7.17 15.29 20.68
C THR A 190 7.40 13.80 20.60
N LEU A 191 7.07 13.20 19.45
CA LEU A 191 7.25 11.78 19.21
C LEU A 191 8.19 11.56 18.02
N GLN A 192 9.21 10.72 18.21
CA GLN A 192 10.19 10.39 17.18
C GLN A 192 9.99 8.98 16.66
N THR A 193 10.10 8.83 15.34
CA THR A 193 10.08 7.53 14.66
C THR A 193 11.05 7.53 13.48
N GLY A 194 11.22 6.37 12.85
CA GLY A 194 12.12 6.17 11.73
C GLY A 194 12.24 4.68 11.38
N ASP A 195 13.02 4.42 10.33
CA ASP A 195 13.15 3.09 9.72
C ASP A 195 13.63 2.00 10.69
N VAL A 196 14.34 2.40 11.75
CA VAL A 196 14.91 1.50 12.77
C VAL A 196 14.43 1.83 14.19
N THR A 197 13.39 2.65 14.36
CA THR A 197 12.82 2.92 15.69
C THR A 197 11.95 1.73 16.11
N PRO A 198 12.26 1.05 17.24
CA PRO A 198 11.41 -0.03 17.75
C PRO A 198 10.03 0.48 18.13
N GLY A 199 8.99 -0.34 17.93
CA GLY A 199 7.62 -0.01 18.37
C GLY A 199 7.53 0.21 19.88
N ALA A 200 8.29 -0.53 20.67
CA ALA A 200 8.37 -0.33 22.12
C ALA A 200 8.95 1.04 22.50
N SER A 201 9.90 1.57 21.74
CA SER A 201 10.46 2.92 21.96
C SER A 201 9.43 3.99 21.64
N LEU A 202 8.71 3.85 20.52
CA LEU A 202 7.64 4.77 20.12
C LEU A 202 6.52 4.83 21.18
N LEU A 203 6.09 3.66 21.67
CA LEU A 203 5.09 3.59 22.74
C LEU A 203 5.62 4.11 24.08
N GLY A 204 6.92 3.91 24.35
CA GLY A 204 7.57 4.45 25.54
C GLY A 204 7.62 5.98 25.56
N GLU A 205 7.85 6.61 24.41
CA GLU A 205 7.80 8.08 24.26
C GLU A 205 6.38 8.64 24.45
N LEU A 206 5.37 7.95 23.91
CA LEU A 206 3.97 8.33 24.12
C LEU A 206 3.56 8.20 25.60
N GLY A 207 4.11 7.22 26.31
CA GLY A 207 3.80 6.97 27.72
C GLY A 207 2.40 6.41 27.94
N GLN A 208 1.82 6.71 29.11
CA GLN A 208 0.43 6.31 29.40
C GLN A 208 -0.52 7.23 28.64
N PHE A 209 -1.14 6.70 27.58
CA PHE A 209 -2.12 7.41 26.76
C PHE A 209 -3.52 6.82 26.94
N GLU A 210 -4.43 7.64 27.45
CA GLU A 210 -5.84 7.27 27.57
C GLU A 210 -6.48 7.15 26.18
N GLY A 211 -7.13 6.01 25.90
CA GLY A 211 -7.78 5.77 24.62
C GLY A 211 -6.97 4.92 23.63
N LEU A 212 -5.76 4.45 23.97
CA LEU A 212 -4.99 3.54 23.10
C LEU A 212 -5.79 2.29 22.70
N GLY A 213 -6.45 1.63 23.65
CA GLY A 213 -7.28 0.46 23.35
C GLY A 213 -8.46 0.77 22.42
N LYS A 214 -9.07 1.96 22.57
CA LYS A 214 -10.15 2.42 21.69
C LYS A 214 -9.64 2.71 20.28
N LEU A 215 -8.45 3.31 20.17
CA LEU A 215 -7.77 3.52 18.90
C LEU A 215 -7.50 2.19 18.20
N MET A 216 -6.88 1.24 18.89
CA MET A 216 -6.61 -0.09 18.33
C MET A 216 -7.88 -0.80 17.90
N GLN A 217 -8.93 -0.80 18.72
CA GLN A 217 -10.21 -1.43 18.36
C GLN A 217 -10.89 -0.77 17.16
N THR A 218 -10.64 0.52 16.91
CA THR A 218 -11.23 1.26 15.79
C THR A 218 -10.46 1.01 14.49
N VAL A 219 -9.14 0.92 14.55
CA VAL A 219 -8.28 0.71 13.36
C VAL A 219 -8.17 -0.79 13.02
N GLU A 220 -8.07 -1.65 14.02
CA GLU A 220 -7.77 -3.08 13.91
C GLU A 220 -8.71 -3.91 14.80
N PRO A 221 -10.02 -3.99 14.47
CA PRO A 221 -11.01 -4.65 15.31
C PRO A 221 -10.85 -6.18 15.38
N GLU A 222 -10.20 -6.80 14.39
CA GLU A 222 -10.12 -8.26 14.25
C GLU A 222 -8.77 -8.85 14.68
N LEU A 223 -7.71 -8.03 14.74
CA LEU A 223 -6.37 -8.49 15.06
C LEU A 223 -6.12 -8.55 16.57
N ALA A 224 -5.35 -9.57 16.98
CA ALA A 224 -4.95 -9.72 18.37
C ALA A 224 -3.99 -8.59 18.80
N GLU A 225 -4.22 -8.07 20.00
CA GLU A 225 -3.41 -6.99 20.56
C GLU A 225 -1.94 -7.41 20.72
N SER A 226 -1.03 -6.56 20.26
CA SER A 226 0.41 -6.68 20.46
C SER A 226 1.06 -5.30 20.52
N SER A 227 2.27 -5.19 21.06
CA SER A 227 3.00 -3.91 21.10
C SER A 227 3.32 -3.40 19.69
N GLY A 228 3.62 -4.29 18.74
CA GLY A 228 3.86 -3.92 17.35
C GLY A 228 2.60 -3.35 16.69
N LEU A 229 1.44 -3.98 16.93
CA LEU A 229 0.16 -3.50 16.42
C LEU A 229 -0.24 -2.14 17.03
N ALA A 230 -0.04 -1.99 18.34
CA ALA A 230 -0.27 -0.73 19.04
C ALA A 230 0.60 0.40 18.45
N ALA A 231 1.89 0.14 18.21
CA ALA A 231 2.79 1.10 17.59
C ALA A 231 2.35 1.47 16.16
N ALA A 232 1.90 0.49 15.36
CA ALA A 232 1.37 0.74 14.01
C ALA A 232 0.12 1.64 14.05
N CYS A 233 -0.83 1.36 14.95
CA CYS A 233 -2.05 2.17 15.09
C CYS A 233 -1.77 3.60 15.55
N VAL A 234 -0.87 3.78 16.53
CA VAL A 234 -0.44 5.10 17.01
C VAL A 234 0.23 5.88 15.89
N GLU A 235 1.19 5.27 15.19
CA GLU A 235 1.91 5.94 14.11
C GLU A 235 0.96 6.32 12.96
N PHE A 236 0.00 5.46 12.61
CA PHE A 236 -1.05 5.77 11.64
C PHE A 236 -1.94 6.94 12.08
N ALA A 237 -2.35 6.98 13.35
CA ALA A 237 -3.15 8.06 13.89
C ALA A 237 -2.43 9.41 13.79
N ILE A 238 -1.16 9.45 14.21
CA ILE A 238 -0.30 10.64 14.19
C ILE A 238 -0.01 11.09 12.76
N GLU A 239 0.35 10.16 11.85
CA GLU A 239 0.58 10.48 10.44
C GLU A 239 -0.66 11.15 9.82
N GLY A 240 -1.86 10.66 10.12
CA GLY A 240 -3.09 11.27 9.63
C GLY A 240 -3.43 12.61 10.27
N LEU A 241 -3.11 12.83 11.55
CA LEU A 241 -3.22 14.17 12.17
C LEU A 241 -2.33 15.18 11.44
N TRP A 242 -1.11 14.80 11.06
CA TRP A 242 -0.24 15.63 10.25
C TRP A 242 -0.82 15.86 8.84
N LEU A 243 -1.25 14.80 8.15
CA LEU A 243 -1.85 14.91 6.81
C LEU A 243 -3.14 15.76 6.79
N THR A 244 -3.83 15.88 7.93
CA THR A 244 -5.00 16.73 8.13
C THR A 244 -4.68 18.07 8.78
N ARG A 245 -3.39 18.44 8.90
CA ARG A 245 -2.88 19.72 9.40
C ARG A 245 -3.31 20.04 10.83
N ARG A 246 -3.24 19.05 11.71
CA ARG A 246 -3.52 19.20 13.15
C ARG A 246 -2.27 19.21 14.01
N ILE A 247 -1.16 18.70 13.48
CA ILE A 247 0.17 18.67 14.09
C ILE A 247 1.23 18.86 13.00
N ASP A 248 2.46 19.17 13.39
CA ASP A 248 3.59 19.29 12.47
C ASP A 248 4.44 18.02 12.40
N LYS A 249 5.18 17.90 11.30
CA LYS A 249 6.11 16.80 11.02
C LYS A 249 7.39 17.34 10.40
N ASP A 250 8.51 17.08 11.05
CA ASP A 250 9.84 17.33 10.53
C ASP A 250 10.53 16.01 10.19
N ALA A 251 11.37 16.02 9.15
CA ALA A 251 12.20 14.88 8.77
C ALA A 251 13.66 15.33 8.60
N VAL A 252 14.56 14.78 9.41
CA VAL A 252 15.99 15.09 9.38
C VAL A 252 16.77 13.77 9.45
N ASP A 253 17.64 13.53 8.47
CA ASP A 253 18.54 12.36 8.41
C ASP A 253 17.85 10.99 8.66
N GLY A 254 16.61 10.83 8.15
CA GLY A 254 15.83 9.59 8.31
C GLY A 254 15.10 9.45 9.65
N VAL A 255 15.21 10.45 10.53
CA VAL A 255 14.41 10.57 11.75
C VAL A 255 13.22 11.48 11.46
N ILE A 256 12.03 10.97 11.74
CA ILE A 256 10.77 11.71 11.67
C ILE A 256 10.42 12.17 13.08
N ARG A 257 10.10 13.46 13.22
CA ARG A 257 9.63 14.05 14.47
C ARG A 257 8.25 14.65 14.28
N TYR A 258 7.32 14.27 15.15
CA TYR A 258 6.00 14.89 15.27
C TYR A 258 5.96 15.84 16.47
N GLY A 259 5.26 16.96 16.33
CA GLY A 259 5.11 17.99 17.36
C GLY A 259 3.88 18.86 17.15
N ALA A 260 3.65 19.81 18.07
CA ALA A 260 2.60 20.81 17.93
C ALA A 260 2.73 21.63 16.63
N SER A 261 1.60 22.10 16.12
CA SER A 261 1.49 22.97 14.93
C SER A 261 1.87 24.43 15.21
#